data_AF-A0A1G9RLE4-F1
#
_entry.id   AF-A0A1G9RLE4-F1
#
_cell.length_a   1.000
_cell.length_b   1.000
_cell.length_c   1.000
_cell.angle_alpha   90.00
_cell.angle_beta   90.00
_cell.angle_gamma   90.00
#
_symmetry.space_group_name_H-M   'P 1'
#
loop_
_entity.id
_entity.type
_entity.pdbx_description
1 polymer ?
#
loop_
_entity_poly.entity_id
_entity_poly.type
_entity_poly.pdbx_seq_one_letter_code
_entity_poly.pdbx_strand_id
1 'polypeptide(L)'
;MSITFVAAWVQREPLTLINLTPHDVVLHLEGGPLRLPASDVVPRLLLSEGRQETLVVNDPEYPGEAASVREVPIAVGATWLGIDPPLPEPRPGTVYVTSRVVAEHFPERSDLVWPDDLIRDADGQVVGARRLGCLPRPVLPRPGDDGAQGDQDGRPRTEEER
;
A
#
# COMPACT_ATOMS: atom_id res chain seq x y z
N MET A 1 6.49 15.07 13.68
CA MET A 1 5.69 15.31 12.46
C MET A 1 4.52 14.34 12.49
N SER A 2 3.30 14.82 12.77
CA SER A 2 2.11 13.97 12.76
C SER A 2 1.55 13.94 11.35
N ILE A 3 1.56 12.78 10.70
CA ILE A 3 0.91 12.58 9.41
C ILE A 3 -0.53 12.16 9.68
N THR A 4 -1.47 13.06 9.38
CA THR A 4 -2.91 12.77 9.45
C THR A 4 -3.34 12.16 8.12
N PHE A 5 -3.85 10.93 8.14
CA PHE A 5 -4.41 10.24 6.97
C PHE A 5 -5.91 10.51 6.89
N VAL A 6 -6.42 10.91 5.73
CA VAL A 6 -7.88 11.01 5.49
C VAL A 6 -8.23 10.11 4.31
N ALA A 7 -9.17 9.18 4.52
CA ALA A 7 -9.81 8.45 3.44
C ALA A 7 -10.86 9.35 2.79
N ALA A 8 -10.62 9.87 1.60
CA ALA A 8 -11.61 10.66 0.87
C ALA A 8 -11.88 10.09 -0.52
N TRP A 9 -12.33 8.83 -0.56
CA TRP A 9 -13.16 8.32 -1.66
C TRP A 9 -14.59 8.87 -1.50
N VAL A 10 -14.74 10.19 -1.45
CA VAL A 10 -16.05 10.86 -1.53
C VAL A 10 -16.05 11.56 -2.88
N GLN A 11 -16.40 10.81 -3.93
CA GLN A 11 -16.46 11.31 -5.29
C GLN A 11 -17.92 11.27 -5.75
N ARG A 12 -18.41 12.38 -6.32
CA ARG A 12 -19.81 12.52 -6.77
C ARG A 12 -19.99 12.05 -8.22
N GLU A 13 -18.90 11.86 -8.96
CA GLU A 13 -18.90 11.41 -10.35
C GLU A 13 -18.46 9.94 -10.44
N PRO A 14 -19.07 9.14 -11.33
CA PRO A 14 -18.73 7.73 -11.48
C PRO A 14 -17.33 7.55 -12.06
N LEU A 15 -16.60 6.56 -11.54
CA LEU A 15 -15.27 6.17 -12.01
C LEU A 15 -15.36 4.87 -12.84
N THR A 16 -14.45 4.73 -13.80
CA THR A 16 -14.25 3.49 -14.56
C THR A 16 -13.27 2.58 -13.83
N LEU A 17 -13.69 1.35 -13.50
CA LEU A 17 -12.80 0.32 -12.95
C LEU A 17 -12.23 -0.53 -14.09
N ILE A 18 -10.90 -0.69 -14.12
CA ILE A 18 -10.19 -1.57 -15.06
C ILE A 18 -9.45 -2.64 -14.27
N ASN A 19 -9.77 -3.90 -14.50
CA ASN A 19 -9.17 -5.02 -13.78
C ASN A 19 -7.90 -5.52 -14.48
N LEU A 20 -6.73 -5.29 -13.86
CA LEU A 20 -5.41 -5.71 -14.33
C LEU A 20 -4.95 -7.04 -13.75
N THR A 21 -5.86 -7.83 -13.17
CA THR A 21 -5.58 -9.17 -12.68
C THR A 21 -5.91 -10.22 -13.76
N PRO A 22 -5.32 -11.43 -13.71
CA PRO A 22 -5.50 -12.43 -14.76
C PRO A 22 -6.87 -13.13 -14.76
N HIS A 23 -7.75 -12.79 -13.80
CA HIS A 23 -9.04 -13.43 -13.60
C HIS A 23 -10.12 -12.37 -13.38
N ASP A 24 -11.38 -12.75 -13.64
CA ASP A 24 -12.52 -11.90 -13.37
C ASP A 24 -12.61 -11.60 -11.87
N VAL A 25 -12.82 -10.34 -11.53
CA VAL A 25 -13.08 -9.90 -10.17
C VAL A 25 -14.58 -9.67 -10.01
N VAL A 26 -15.20 -10.33 -9.03
CA VAL A 26 -16.62 -10.15 -8.71
C VAL A 26 -16.76 -9.46 -7.36
N LEU A 27 -17.38 -8.28 -7.35
CA LEU A 27 -17.74 -7.56 -6.13
C LEU A 27 -19.19 -7.85 -5.76
N HIS A 28 -19.43 -8.43 -4.59
CA HIS A 28 -20.78 -8.68 -4.07
C HIS A 28 -21.27 -7.47 -3.29
N LEU A 29 -22.02 -6.61 -3.97
CA LEU A 29 -22.58 -5.37 -3.43
C LEU A 29 -24.07 -5.54 -3.14
N GLU A 30 -24.66 -4.63 -2.35
CA GLU A 30 -26.08 -4.67 -2.00
C GLU A 30 -27.01 -4.61 -3.22
N GLY A 31 -26.57 -3.95 -4.31
CA GLY A 31 -27.30 -3.86 -5.59
C GLY A 31 -27.10 -5.06 -6.53
N GLY A 32 -26.38 -6.09 -6.10
CA GLY A 32 -26.02 -7.25 -6.92
C GLY A 32 -24.53 -7.34 -7.26
N PRO A 33 -24.10 -8.44 -7.91
CA PRO A 33 -22.70 -8.65 -8.23
C PRO A 33 -22.22 -7.73 -9.35
N LEU A 34 -21.18 -6.95 -9.10
CA LEU A 34 -20.44 -6.21 -10.12
C LEU A 34 -19.27 -7.05 -10.62
N ARG A 35 -19.26 -7.39 -11.91
CA ARG A 35 -18.20 -8.18 -12.54
C ARG A 35 -17.24 -7.28 -13.30
N LEU A 36 -15.95 -7.44 -13.01
CA LEU A 36 -14.86 -6.74 -13.69
C LEU A 36 -14.08 -7.78 -14.50
N PRO A 37 -14.19 -7.78 -15.83
CA PRO A 37 -13.53 -8.78 -16.67
C PRO A 37 -12.01 -8.67 -16.56
N ALA A 38 -11.31 -9.80 -16.64
CA ALA A 38 -9.85 -9.80 -16.72
C ALA A 38 -9.35 -8.93 -17.89
N SER A 39 -8.23 -8.23 -17.69
CA SER A 39 -7.52 -7.50 -18.73
C SER A 39 -6.47 -8.39 -19.38
N ASP A 40 -6.23 -8.19 -20.67
CA ASP A 40 -5.10 -8.80 -21.38
C ASP A 40 -3.74 -8.26 -20.89
N VAL A 41 -3.74 -7.09 -20.26
CA VAL A 41 -2.57 -6.50 -19.59
C VAL A 41 -2.61 -6.90 -18.12
N VAL A 42 -1.70 -7.79 -17.72
CA VAL A 42 -1.56 -8.31 -16.35
C VAL A 42 -0.16 -8.02 -15.80
N PRO A 43 0.06 -6.84 -15.19
CA PRO A 43 1.36 -6.45 -14.64
C PRO A 43 1.80 -7.37 -13.49
N ARG A 44 3.02 -7.90 -13.57
CA ARG A 44 3.61 -8.79 -12.55
C ARG A 44 4.93 -8.24 -12.06
N LEU A 45 5.12 -8.31 -10.74
CA LEU A 45 6.40 -7.93 -10.13
C LEU A 45 7.49 -8.90 -10.58
N LEU A 46 8.59 -8.34 -11.06
CA LEU A 46 9.80 -9.08 -11.38
C LEU A 46 10.70 -9.07 -10.16
N LEU A 47 11.17 -10.24 -9.77
CA LEU A 47 12.07 -10.46 -8.65
C LEU A 47 13.36 -11.08 -9.18
N SER A 48 14.50 -10.73 -8.59
CA SER A 48 15.76 -11.42 -8.87
C SER A 48 15.71 -12.87 -8.38
N GLU A 49 16.66 -13.69 -8.79
CA GLU A 49 16.89 -14.93 -8.07
C GLU A 49 17.42 -14.61 -6.67
N GLY A 50 16.96 -15.37 -5.67
CA GLY A 50 17.60 -15.39 -4.36
C GLY A 50 18.93 -16.13 -4.44
N ARG A 51 19.75 -16.02 -3.40
CA ARG A 51 20.99 -16.79 -3.29
C ARG A 51 21.19 -17.35 -1.89
N GLN A 52 21.99 -18.40 -1.80
CA GLN A 52 22.38 -18.97 -0.51
C GLN A 52 23.75 -18.41 -0.12
N GLU A 53 23.86 -17.95 1.12
CA GLU A 53 25.11 -17.56 1.76
C GLU A 53 25.28 -18.34 3.07
N THR A 54 26.40 -18.10 3.76
CA THR A 54 26.70 -18.70 5.05
C THR A 54 26.84 -17.61 6.10
N LEU A 55 26.08 -17.75 7.19
CA LEU A 55 26.19 -16.92 8.37
C LEU A 55 27.03 -17.64 9.42
N VAL A 56 28.06 -16.98 9.91
CA VAL A 56 28.89 -17.49 11.02
C VAL A 56 28.31 -16.95 12.33
N VAL A 57 27.85 -17.83 13.21
CA VAL A 57 27.19 -17.47 14.47
C VAL A 57 27.90 -18.11 15.66
N ASN A 58 27.84 -17.42 16.81
CA ASN A 58 28.21 -18.03 18.08
C ASN A 58 27.05 -18.87 18.59
N ASP A 59 27.33 -20.10 19.01
CA ASP A 59 26.37 -20.96 19.66
C ASP A 59 26.08 -20.44 21.07
N PRO A 60 24.85 -20.01 21.36
CA PRO A 60 24.50 -19.50 22.69
C PRO A 60 24.61 -20.57 23.79
N GLU A 61 24.63 -21.86 23.44
CA GLU A 61 24.80 -22.95 24.41
C GLU A 61 26.22 -23.00 25.01
N TYR A 62 27.24 -22.50 24.28
CA TYR A 62 28.65 -22.52 24.70
C TYR A 62 29.28 -21.11 24.60
N PRO A 63 28.89 -20.16 25.45
CA PRO A 63 29.35 -18.78 25.35
C PRO A 63 30.85 -18.65 25.65
N GLY A 64 31.61 -18.04 24.73
CA GLY A 64 33.02 -17.69 24.94
C GLY A 64 34.04 -18.79 24.62
N GLU A 65 33.59 -19.96 24.16
CA GLU A 65 34.47 -21.03 23.68
C GLU A 65 34.79 -20.83 22.19
N ALA A 66 36.07 -20.91 21.80
CA ALA A 66 36.45 -20.80 20.38
C ALA A 66 35.82 -21.89 19.48
N ALA A 67 35.39 -23.01 20.08
CA ALA A 67 34.69 -24.10 19.42
C ALA A 67 33.17 -23.88 19.28
N SER A 68 32.62 -22.78 19.81
CA SER A 68 31.19 -22.49 19.73
C SER A 68 30.78 -21.76 18.45
N VAL A 69 31.70 -21.53 17.53
CA VAL A 69 31.40 -20.91 16.24
C VAL A 69 30.80 -21.94 15.28
N ARG A 70 29.60 -21.66 14.75
CA ARG A 70 28.91 -22.51 13.77
C ARG A 70 28.59 -21.77 12.49
N GLU A 71 28.66 -22.49 11.38
CA GLU A 71 28.18 -22.04 10.08
C GLU A 71 26.70 -22.45 9.89
N VAL A 72 25.86 -21.47 9.57
CA VAL A 72 24.44 -21.65 9.33
C VAL A 72 24.12 -21.17 7.90
N PRO A 73 23.48 -21.98 7.06
CA PRO A 73 23.06 -21.53 5.74
C PRO A 73 21.98 -20.45 5.88
N ILE A 74 22.13 -19.35 5.15
CA ILE A 74 21.14 -18.27 5.08
C ILE A 74 20.68 -18.06 3.64
N ALA A 75 19.37 -17.98 3.45
CA ALA A 75 18.78 -17.61 2.17
C ALA A 75 18.66 -16.09 2.09
N VAL A 76 19.38 -15.48 1.16
CA VAL A 76 19.20 -14.08 0.78
C VAL A 76 18.02 -14.01 -0.17
N GLY A 77 16.97 -13.31 0.26
CA GLY A 77 15.73 -13.16 -0.50
C GLY A 77 15.94 -12.44 -1.83
N ALA A 78 15.00 -12.65 -2.73
CA ALA A 78 14.95 -11.97 -4.01
C ALA A 78 14.71 -10.46 -3.85
N THR A 79 15.35 -9.66 -4.68
CA THR A 79 15.14 -8.21 -4.73
C THR A 79 14.18 -7.85 -5.86
N TRP A 80 13.33 -6.85 -5.64
CA TRP A 80 12.47 -6.30 -6.68
C TRP A 80 13.29 -5.68 -7.83
N LEU A 81 13.01 -6.09 -9.06
CA LEU A 81 13.66 -5.60 -10.27
C LEU A 81 12.78 -4.64 -11.09
N GLY A 82 11.46 -4.73 -10.93
CA GLY A 82 10.51 -3.93 -11.70
C GLY A 82 9.16 -4.60 -11.85
N ILE A 83 8.39 -4.18 -12.85
CA ILE A 83 7.09 -4.76 -13.21
C ILE A 83 6.99 -4.94 -14.73
N ASP A 84 6.44 -6.08 -15.17
CA ASP A 84 6.24 -6.38 -16.59
C ASP A 84 4.90 -7.11 -16.82
N PRO A 85 4.08 -6.71 -17.82
CA PRO A 85 4.16 -5.43 -18.53
C PRO A 85 4.06 -4.24 -17.58
N PRO A 86 4.51 -3.03 -17.99
CA PRO A 86 4.40 -1.84 -17.15
C PRO A 86 2.94 -1.54 -16.79
N LEU A 87 2.73 -0.92 -15.62
CA LEU A 87 1.41 -0.41 -15.25
C LEU A 87 0.94 0.62 -16.29
N PRO A 88 -0.33 0.58 -16.70
CA PRO A 88 -0.91 1.67 -17.48
C PRO A 88 -0.78 3.01 -16.73
N GLU A 89 -0.56 4.09 -17.50
CA GLU A 89 -0.50 5.44 -16.96
C GLU A 89 -1.82 5.83 -16.26
N PRO A 90 -1.76 6.64 -15.18
CA PRO A 90 -2.95 7.17 -14.53
C PRO A 90 -3.83 7.95 -15.52
N ARG A 91 -5.15 7.75 -15.45
CA ARG A 91 -6.12 8.46 -16.30
C ARG A 91 -7.20 9.10 -15.43
N PRO A 92 -7.62 10.36 -15.70
CA PRO A 92 -8.75 10.96 -15.01
C PRO A 92 -10.00 10.07 -15.12
N GLY A 93 -10.72 9.91 -14.01
CA GLY A 93 -11.94 9.09 -13.98
C GLY A 93 -11.72 7.58 -14.07
N THR A 94 -10.48 7.09 -13.99
CA THR A 94 -10.14 5.66 -14.07
C THR A 94 -9.42 5.19 -12.81
N VAL A 95 -9.76 3.99 -12.34
CA VAL A 95 -9.09 3.31 -11.23
C VAL A 95 -8.77 1.88 -11.67
N TYR A 96 -7.55 1.43 -11.36
CA TYR A 96 -7.06 0.11 -11.77
C TYR A 96 -7.11 -0.86 -10.61
N VAL A 97 -7.74 -2.02 -10.82
CA VAL A 97 -7.76 -3.13 -9.87
C VAL A 97 -6.55 -4.02 -10.12
N THR A 98 -5.73 -4.23 -9.10
CA THR A 98 -4.52 -5.04 -9.13
C THR A 98 -4.44 -5.94 -7.89
N SER A 99 -3.33 -6.65 -7.70
CA SER A 99 -3.02 -7.30 -6.42
C SER A 99 -2.53 -6.28 -5.39
N ARG A 100 -2.79 -6.55 -4.11
CA ARG A 100 -2.30 -5.71 -3.02
C ARG A 100 -0.78 -5.51 -3.07
N VAL A 101 -0.03 -6.57 -3.35
CA VAL A 101 1.45 -6.52 -3.40
C VAL A 101 1.94 -5.59 -4.50
N VAL A 102 1.28 -5.58 -5.67
CA VAL A 102 1.61 -4.62 -6.73
C VAL A 102 1.33 -3.20 -6.25
N ALA A 103 0.15 -2.91 -5.70
CA ALA A 103 -0.17 -1.57 -5.20
C ALA A 103 0.84 -1.08 -4.13
N GLU A 104 1.26 -1.96 -3.22
CA GLU A 104 2.26 -1.67 -2.18
C GLU A 104 3.65 -1.28 -2.73
N HIS A 105 4.01 -1.73 -3.94
CA HIS A 105 5.27 -1.35 -4.59
C HIS A 105 5.20 -0.02 -5.35
N PHE A 106 4.01 0.55 -5.54
CA PHE A 106 3.78 1.84 -6.20
C PHE A 106 2.99 2.80 -5.29
N PRO A 107 3.52 3.17 -4.10
CA PRO A 107 2.79 3.97 -3.10
C PRO A 107 2.41 5.38 -3.56
N GLU A 108 3.07 5.91 -4.59
CA GLU A 108 2.75 7.17 -5.25
C GLU A 108 1.47 7.09 -6.10
N ARG A 109 1.08 5.88 -6.53
CA ARG A 109 -0.12 5.63 -7.33
C ARG A 109 -1.35 5.57 -6.42
N SER A 110 -2.20 6.59 -6.52
CA SER A 110 -3.44 6.70 -5.75
C SER A 110 -4.69 6.19 -6.49
N ASP A 111 -4.51 5.71 -7.72
CA ASP A 111 -5.50 5.13 -8.61
C ASP A 111 -5.47 3.59 -8.63
N LEU A 112 -4.67 2.95 -7.76
CA LEU A 112 -4.60 1.50 -7.61
C LEU A 112 -5.44 1.02 -6.42
N VAL A 113 -6.25 -0.01 -6.68
CA VAL A 113 -7.07 -0.69 -5.69
C VAL A 113 -6.92 -2.20 -5.83
N TRP A 114 -7.36 -2.96 -4.84
CA TRP A 114 -7.38 -4.42 -4.89
C TRP A 114 -8.66 -4.97 -4.27
N PRO A 115 -9.11 -6.18 -4.64
CA PRO A 115 -10.22 -6.85 -3.96
C PRO A 115 -9.85 -7.11 -2.48
N ASP A 116 -10.71 -6.68 -1.55
CA ASP A 116 -10.54 -6.88 -0.11
C ASP A 116 -11.82 -7.48 0.50
N ASP A 117 -11.70 -8.08 1.69
CA ASP A 117 -12.78 -8.86 2.31
C ASP A 117 -13.28 -9.95 1.35
N LEU A 118 -12.36 -10.87 1.01
CA LEU A 118 -12.56 -11.92 0.02
C LEU A 118 -13.63 -12.92 0.47
N ILE A 119 -14.52 -13.26 -0.44
CA ILE A 119 -15.54 -14.30 -0.25
C ILE A 119 -14.98 -15.60 -0.80
N ARG A 120 -15.04 -16.65 0.02
CA ARG A 120 -14.62 -18.00 -0.38
C ARG A 120 -15.81 -18.94 -0.41
N ASP A 121 -15.77 -19.90 -1.34
CA ASP A 121 -16.73 -21.00 -1.38
C ASP A 121 -16.39 -22.11 -0.37
N ALA A 122 -17.16 -23.20 -0.42
CA ALA A 122 -16.98 -24.35 0.48
C ALA A 122 -15.63 -25.07 0.27
N ASP A 123 -15.03 -24.98 -0.91
CA ASP A 123 -13.72 -25.54 -1.25
C ASP A 123 -12.58 -24.57 -0.92
N GLY A 124 -12.90 -23.40 -0.36
CA GLY A 124 -11.94 -22.36 0.00
C GLY A 124 -11.44 -21.52 -1.17
N GLN A 125 -12.01 -21.67 -2.37
CA GLN A 125 -11.66 -20.86 -3.53
C GLN A 125 -12.27 -19.48 -3.43
N VAL A 126 -11.52 -18.46 -3.86
CA VAL A 126 -12.02 -17.08 -3.86
C VAL A 126 -13.02 -16.91 -5.00
N VAL A 127 -14.28 -16.66 -4.67
CA VAL A 127 -15.38 -16.48 -5.64
C VAL A 127 -15.79 -15.02 -5.83
N GLY A 128 -15.24 -14.12 -5.02
CA GLY A 128 -15.47 -12.68 -5.11
C GLY A 128 -14.90 -11.92 -3.93
N ALA A 129 -15.28 -10.66 -3.80
CA ALA A 129 -14.91 -9.77 -2.71
C ALA A 129 -16.08 -8.88 -2.30
N ARG A 130 -16.08 -8.38 -1.07
CA ARG A 130 -17.14 -7.48 -0.57
C ARG A 130 -16.82 -6.02 -0.79
N ARG A 131 -15.53 -5.68 -0.86
CA ARG A 131 -15.08 -4.30 -1.02
C ARG A 131 -13.75 -4.23 -1.78
N LEU A 132 -13.31 -3.01 -2.03
CA LEU A 132 -11.98 -2.72 -2.53
C LEU A 132 -11.13 -2.11 -1.42
N GLY A 133 -9.87 -2.52 -1.35
CA GLY A 133 -8.83 -1.89 -0.55
C GLY A 133 -8.00 -0.93 -1.40
N CYS A 134 -7.38 0.05 -0.75
CA CYS A 134 -6.43 0.97 -1.36
C CYS A 134 -5.33 1.32 -0.34
N LEU A 135 -4.20 1.83 -0.83
CA LEU A 135 -3.21 2.39 0.07
C LEU A 135 -3.72 3.68 0.70
N PRO A 136 -3.27 4.02 1.93
CA PRO A 136 -3.55 5.31 2.52
C PRO A 136 -2.93 6.42 1.66
N ARG A 137 -3.73 7.43 1.29
CA ARG A 137 -3.25 8.55 0.48
C ARG A 137 -2.51 9.55 1.38
N PRO A 138 -1.29 9.99 1.01
CA PRO A 138 -0.65 11.11 1.70
C PRO A 138 -1.51 12.37 1.53
N VAL A 139 -1.82 13.05 2.63
CA VAL A 139 -2.38 14.40 2.58
C VAL A 139 -1.24 15.35 2.26
N LEU A 140 -1.18 15.86 1.04
CA LEU A 140 -0.34 17.03 0.78
C LEU A 140 -0.98 18.21 1.55
N PRO A 141 -0.20 18.96 2.35
CA PRO A 141 -0.71 20.17 2.97
C PRO A 141 -1.26 21.09 1.87
N ARG A 142 -2.44 21.66 2.09
CA ARG A 142 -3.00 22.61 1.14
C ARG A 142 -2.03 23.80 1.07
N PRO A 143 -1.67 24.29 -0.13
CA PRO A 143 -0.95 25.55 -0.21
C PRO A 143 -1.84 26.63 0.43
N GLY A 144 -1.43 27.16 1.58
CA GLY A 144 -2.18 28.13 2.38
C GLY A 144 -2.42 27.77 3.84
N ASP A 145 -2.13 26.54 4.29
CA ASP A 145 -2.07 26.20 5.72
C ASP A 145 -0.68 26.56 6.32
N ASP A 146 -0.20 27.77 6.03
CA ASP A 146 0.83 28.37 6.86
C ASP A 146 0.12 28.83 8.12
N GLY A 147 0.32 28.08 9.20
CA GLY A 147 -0.27 28.33 10.50
C GLY A 147 -0.20 29.80 10.85
N ALA A 148 -1.36 30.45 10.86
CA ALA A 148 -1.55 31.73 11.50
C ALA A 148 -1.28 31.52 13.00
N GLN A 149 -0.01 31.60 13.38
CA GLN A 149 0.40 31.91 14.73
C GLN A 149 -0.02 33.37 14.94
N GLY A 150 -1.30 33.54 15.26
CA GLY A 150 -1.87 34.83 15.63
C GLY A 150 -1.10 35.34 16.83
N ASP A 151 -0.28 36.35 16.56
CA ASP A 151 0.29 37.31 17.50
C ASP A 151 -0.78 37.73 18.51
N GLN A 152 -0.70 37.15 19.71
CA GLN A 152 -1.45 37.59 20.88
C GLN A 152 -0.43 38.03 21.92
N ASP A 153 0.23 39.15 21.67
CA ASP A 153 0.63 40.00 22.79
C ASP A 153 0.51 41.48 22.41
N GLY A 154 -0.73 41.95 22.45
CA GLY A 154 -1.06 43.34 22.20
C GLY A 154 -2.35 43.72 22.92
N ARG A 155 -2.25 44.07 24.20
CA ARG A 155 -2.93 45.24 24.83
C ARG A 155 -2.61 45.37 26.34
N PRO A 156 -2.78 46.58 26.90
CA PRO A 156 -1.77 47.26 27.70
C PRO A 156 -2.00 47.11 29.21
N ARG A 157 -0.95 47.32 30.01
CA ARG A 157 -1.11 47.63 31.45
C ARG A 157 -0.63 49.04 31.72
N THR A 158 -1.64 49.87 31.86
CA THR A 158 -1.76 51.17 32.51
C THR A 158 -0.64 51.53 33.50
N GLU A 159 -0.13 52.75 33.36
CA GLU A 159 0.56 53.52 34.40
C GLU A 159 -0.36 53.76 35.60
N GLU A 160 0.09 53.39 36.81
CA GLU A 160 -0.24 53.90 38.16
C GLU A 160 0.38 52.87 39.14
N GLU A 161 1.15 53.15 40.18
CA GLU A 161 1.24 54.32 41.06
C GLU A 161 2.46 54.12 42.00
N ARG A 162 3.17 55.22 42.31
CA ARG A 162 4.10 55.47 43.45
C ARG A 162 5.53 54.91 43.48
#